data_AF-A0A484BZ33-F1
#
_entry.id   AF-A0A484BZ33-F1
#
_cell.length_a   1.000
_cell.length_b   1.000
_cell.length_c   1.000
_cell.angle_alpha   90.00
_cell.angle_beta   90.00
_cell.angle_gamma   90.00
#
_symmetry.space_group_name_H-M   'P 1'
#
loop_
_entity.id
_entity.type
_entity.pdbx_description
1 polymer ?
#
loop_
_entity_poly.entity_id
_entity_poly.type
_entity_poly.pdbx_seq_one_letter_code
_entity_poly.pdbx_strand_id
1 'polypeptide(L)'
;MEAFSDAGGGLCHFLTQSERTGSELPMSPHACGSTNQKLRLPEGADSRSPVGAPPPTLVAMVNVYVLVTSVKPLTSFLHDITVVTTNQERRGRPTKLRNFLLQQFGPNASHDALGQTKKVIGEVLQAAVSTNQKQQPFSRCVLCFQLLTFSLLFSSSITPLVVQVETELTFSSLSGDTFDRQITKDGILEDTLHFLFLSSETQTERRQVRRQ
;
A
#
# COMPACT_ATOMS: atom_id res chain seq x y z
N MET A 1 -14.18 1.64 -2.63
CA MET A 1 -14.24 0.16 -2.61
C MET A 1 -14.64 -0.27 -1.20
N GLU A 2 -15.85 -0.80 -1.01
CA GLU A 2 -16.42 -1.07 0.33
C GLU A 2 -15.73 -2.21 1.09
N ALA A 3 -14.97 -3.07 0.41
CA ALA A 3 -14.27 -4.18 1.05
C ALA A 3 -13.25 -3.72 2.11
N PHE A 4 -12.64 -2.54 1.92
CA PHE A 4 -11.68 -1.96 2.85
C PHE A 4 -12.33 -0.99 3.86
N SER A 5 -13.67 -0.84 3.82
CA SER A 5 -14.41 -0.05 4.80
C SER A 5 -14.43 -0.75 6.16
N ASP A 6 -14.48 0.03 7.24
CA ASP A 6 -14.50 -0.45 8.62
C ASP A 6 -15.79 -1.23 8.89
N ALA A 7 -15.69 -2.55 9.08
CA ALA A 7 -16.80 -3.40 9.49
C ALA A 7 -17.08 -3.32 11.02
N GLY A 8 -16.31 -2.49 11.74
CA GLY A 8 -16.26 -2.37 13.19
C GLY A 8 -14.90 -2.78 13.74
N GLY A 9 -14.31 -1.95 14.61
CA GLY A 9 -13.07 -2.27 15.33
C GLY A 9 -11.83 -2.42 14.44
N GLY A 10 -11.83 -1.83 13.24
CA GLY A 10 -10.68 -1.87 12.33
C GLY A 10 -10.63 -3.12 11.43
N LEU A 11 -11.66 -3.96 11.45
CA LEU A 11 -11.75 -5.21 10.70
C LEU A 11 -12.17 -4.95 9.25
N CYS A 12 -11.49 -5.60 8.30
CA CYS A 12 -11.92 -5.55 6.91
C CYS A 12 -13.16 -6.39 6.68
N HIS A 13 -14.14 -5.87 5.94
CA HIS A 13 -15.35 -6.63 5.57
C HIS A 13 -15.02 -7.99 4.92
N PHE A 14 -13.97 -8.06 4.10
CA PHE A 14 -13.62 -9.29 3.40
C PHE A 14 -12.93 -10.35 4.26
N LEU A 15 -12.38 -9.98 5.42
CA LEU A 15 -11.67 -10.92 6.29
C LEU A 15 -12.62 -11.92 6.96
N THR A 16 -13.86 -11.51 7.23
CA THR A 16 -14.91 -12.41 7.74
C THR A 16 -15.22 -13.58 6.80
N GLN A 17 -14.89 -13.45 5.51
CA GLN A 17 -15.13 -14.48 4.50
C GLN A 17 -13.85 -15.29 4.17
N SER A 18 -12.65 -14.72 4.32
CA SER A 18 -11.39 -15.44 4.13
C SER A 18 -11.10 -16.44 5.26
N GLU A 19 -11.49 -16.14 6.50
CA GLU A 19 -11.36 -17.09 7.63
C GLU A 19 -12.19 -18.37 7.39
N ARG A 20 -13.32 -18.27 6.68
CA ARG A 20 -14.14 -19.43 6.27
C ARG A 20 -13.51 -20.29 5.18
N THR A 21 -12.52 -19.77 4.45
CA THR A 21 -11.85 -20.47 3.35
C THR A 21 -10.46 -21.00 3.74
N GLY A 22 -10.03 -20.81 4.98
CA GLY A 22 -8.74 -21.31 5.48
C GLY A 22 -7.50 -20.69 4.83
N SER A 23 -7.67 -19.58 4.12
CA SER A 23 -6.56 -18.87 3.45
C SER A 23 -6.07 -17.74 4.37
N GLU A 24 -4.95 -17.97 5.05
CA GLU A 24 -4.27 -16.95 5.86
C GLU A 24 -3.70 -15.87 4.94
N LEU A 25 -4.25 -14.65 5.01
CA LEU A 25 -3.75 -13.52 4.24
C LEU A 25 -2.56 -12.87 4.95
N PRO A 26 -1.53 -12.37 4.23
CA PRO A 26 -0.40 -11.63 4.79
C PRO A 26 -0.81 -10.21 5.22
N MET A 27 -1.86 -10.11 6.01
CA MET A 27 -2.50 -8.87 6.44
C MET A 27 -2.95 -8.99 7.90
N SER A 28 -2.68 -7.96 8.69
CA SER A 28 -3.23 -7.83 10.04
C SER A 28 -4.75 -7.84 9.98
N PRO A 29 -5.45 -8.59 10.85
CA PRO A 29 -6.91 -8.62 10.88
C PRO A 29 -7.52 -7.21 11.07
N HIS A 30 -6.83 -6.38 11.85
CA HIS A 30 -7.19 -5.00 12.16
C HIS A 30 -6.41 -4.05 11.25
N ALA A 31 -6.62 -4.12 9.93
CA ALA A 31 -5.91 -3.28 8.96
C ALA A 31 -6.84 -2.38 8.13
N CYS A 32 -8.17 -2.49 8.25
CA CYS A 32 -9.12 -1.66 7.51
C CYS A 32 -9.82 -0.61 8.36
N GLY A 33 -10.09 0.57 7.80
CA GLY A 33 -10.81 1.62 8.50
C GLY A 33 -9.94 2.54 9.35
N SER A 34 -10.50 3.72 9.66
CA SER A 34 -9.83 4.82 10.38
C SER A 34 -9.77 4.61 11.89
N THR A 35 -10.50 3.64 12.43
CA THR A 35 -10.53 3.31 13.88
C THR A 35 -9.41 2.37 14.31
N ASN A 36 -8.60 1.88 13.36
CA ASN A 36 -7.43 1.08 13.70
C ASN A 36 -6.49 1.86 14.61
N GLN A 37 -6.08 1.24 15.71
CA GLN A 37 -4.95 1.73 16.49
C GLN A 37 -3.72 1.61 15.59
N LYS A 38 -3.33 2.73 14.98
CA LYS A 38 -2.14 2.82 14.14
C LYS A 38 -0.97 2.22 14.91
N LEU A 39 -0.44 1.09 14.42
CA LEU A 39 0.71 0.42 15.00
C LEU A 39 1.85 1.43 15.08
N ARG A 40 2.08 1.96 16.28
CA ARG A 40 3.27 2.76 16.56
C ARG A 40 4.42 1.79 16.67
N LEU A 41 5.52 2.04 15.95
CA LEU A 41 6.75 1.29 16.17
C LEU A 41 7.09 1.36 17.67
N PRO A 42 7.51 0.24 18.29
CA PRO A 42 7.77 0.21 19.73
C PRO A 42 8.72 1.35 20.11
N GLU A 43 8.33 2.10 21.14
CA GLU A 43 9.19 3.15 21.69
C GLU A 43 10.43 2.48 22.26
N GLY A 44 11.60 2.88 21.76
CA GLY A 44 12.87 2.53 22.38
C GLY A 44 12.83 3.04 23.81
N ALA A 45 12.79 2.10 24.76
CA ALA A 45 12.90 2.37 26.18
C ALA A 45 14.15 3.22 26.46
N ASP A 46 14.02 4.08 27.46
CA ASP A 46 14.99 5.05 27.91
C ASP A 46 16.44 4.58 27.87
N SER A 47 17.30 5.50 27.44
CA SER A 47 18.75 5.57 27.60
C SER A 47 19.29 4.74 28.78
N ARG A 48 19.60 3.46 28.55
CA ARG A 48 20.57 2.58 29.25
C ARG A 48 20.42 1.15 28.73
N SER A 49 20.92 0.86 27.52
CA SER A 49 21.19 -0.53 27.14
C SER A 49 22.63 -0.91 27.49
N PRO A 50 22.87 -2.14 27.99
CA PRO A 50 24.21 -2.61 28.31
C PRO A 50 25.07 -2.70 27.06
N VAL A 51 26.35 -2.37 27.19
CA VAL A 51 27.37 -2.56 26.15
C VAL A 51 27.37 -4.04 25.73
N GLY A 52 26.96 -4.33 24.49
CA GLY A 52 27.00 -5.68 23.92
C GLY A 52 25.70 -6.21 23.30
N ALA A 53 24.61 -5.44 23.21
CA ALA A 53 23.42 -5.87 22.49
C ALA A 53 23.64 -5.83 20.96
N PRO A 54 23.16 -6.84 20.19
CA PRO A 54 23.14 -6.77 18.73
C PRO A 54 22.39 -5.52 18.27
N PRO A 55 22.78 -4.89 17.13
CA PRO A 55 22.07 -3.74 16.62
C PRO A 55 20.58 -4.06 16.46
N PRO A 56 19.66 -3.17 16.87
CA PRO A 56 18.24 -3.44 16.80
C PRO A 56 17.88 -3.78 15.35
N THR A 57 17.19 -4.92 15.16
CA THR A 57 16.62 -5.29 13.86
C THR A 57 15.78 -4.12 13.37
N LEU A 58 16.16 -3.56 12.21
CA LEU A 58 15.55 -2.37 11.66
C LEU A 58 14.11 -2.70 11.25
N VAL A 59 13.16 -2.33 12.10
CA VAL A 59 11.73 -2.39 11.77
C VAL A 59 11.39 -1.13 11.00
N ALA A 60 10.91 -1.31 9.78
CA ALA A 60 10.54 -0.24 8.87
C ALA A 60 9.06 -0.37 8.50
N MET A 61 8.31 0.70 8.71
CA MET A 61 6.97 0.84 8.16
C MET A 61 7.05 1.66 6.87
N VAL A 62 6.49 1.12 5.80
CA VAL A 62 6.61 1.65 4.44
C VAL A 62 5.20 1.86 3.90
N ASN A 63 4.85 3.12 3.65
CA ASN A 63 3.61 3.46 2.97
C ASN A 63 3.85 3.41 1.46
N VAL A 64 3.12 2.53 0.79
CA VAL A 64 3.14 2.40 -0.66
C VAL A 64 1.79 2.80 -1.24
N TYR A 65 1.84 3.43 -2.42
CA TYR A 65 0.65 3.98 -3.08
C TYR A 65 0.27 3.09 -4.26
N VAL A 66 -0.97 2.61 -4.25
CA VAL A 66 -1.47 1.61 -5.20
C VAL A 66 -2.68 2.15 -5.93
N LEU A 67 -2.55 2.39 -7.23
CA LEU A 67 -3.62 2.82 -8.10
C LEU A 67 -4.36 1.61 -8.66
N VAL A 68 -5.63 1.46 -8.31
CA VAL A 68 -6.53 0.44 -8.88
C VAL A 68 -7.37 1.09 -9.97
N THR A 69 -7.30 0.58 -11.20
CA THR A 69 -8.04 1.13 -12.35
C THR A 69 -9.14 0.20 -12.87
N SER A 70 -9.10 -1.08 -12.51
CA SER A 70 -10.14 -2.04 -12.86
C SER A 70 -10.19 -3.18 -11.83
N VAL A 71 -11.39 -3.70 -11.60
CA VAL A 71 -11.63 -4.89 -10.77
C VAL A 71 -12.06 -6.11 -11.59
N LYS A 72 -12.32 -5.94 -12.90
CA LYS A 72 -12.73 -7.02 -13.83
C LYS A 72 -12.13 -6.79 -15.23
N PRO A 73 -10.91 -7.29 -15.52
CA PRO A 73 -9.99 -7.99 -14.59
C PRO A 73 -9.37 -7.02 -13.57
N LEU A 74 -8.89 -7.54 -12.44
CA LEU A 74 -8.14 -6.74 -11.47
C LEU A 74 -6.90 -6.15 -12.14
N THR A 75 -6.81 -4.83 -12.19
CA THR A 75 -5.68 -4.08 -12.73
C THR A 75 -5.28 -3.02 -11.72
N SER A 76 -4.05 -3.12 -11.23
CA SER A 76 -3.47 -2.21 -10.26
C SER A 76 -2.02 -1.87 -10.59
N PHE A 77 -1.59 -0.68 -10.16
CA PHE A 77 -0.26 -0.13 -10.40
C PHE A 77 0.33 0.33 -9.07
N LEU A 78 1.61 0.01 -8.85
CA LEU A 78 2.35 0.39 -7.66
C LEU A 78 3.23 1.61 -7.98
N HIS A 79 3.03 2.70 -7.26
CA HIS A 79 3.84 3.90 -7.38
C HIS A 79 5.29 3.65 -6.95
N ASP A 80 6.26 4.30 -7.57
CA ASP A 80 7.68 4.09 -7.26
C ASP A 80 8.12 4.85 -6.00
N ILE A 81 7.60 6.05 -5.78
CA ILE A 81 7.74 6.82 -4.54
C ILE A 81 6.99 6.14 -3.39
N THR A 82 7.66 6.01 -2.25
CA THR A 82 7.12 5.49 -0.99
C THR A 82 7.56 6.36 0.18
N VAL A 83 6.83 6.28 1.29
CA VAL A 83 7.19 7.00 2.52
C VAL A 83 7.59 5.98 3.58
N VAL A 84 8.84 6.05 4.02
CA VAL A 84 9.43 5.12 4.99
C VAL A 84 9.54 5.79 6.35
N THR A 85 9.12 5.08 7.39
CA THR A 85 9.35 5.41 8.80
C THR A 85 10.06 4.25 9.47
N THR A 86 11.12 4.52 10.22
CA THR A 86 11.87 3.50 10.95
C THR A 86 11.86 3.79 12.44
N ASN A 87 12.36 2.84 13.24
CA ASN A 87 12.55 3.04 14.67
C ASN A 87 13.54 4.19 14.98
N GLN A 88 14.49 4.46 14.08
CA GLN A 88 15.47 5.53 14.21
C GLN A 88 14.96 6.87 13.63
N GLU A 89 14.22 6.82 12.53
CA GLU A 89 13.70 7.98 11.82
C GLU A 89 12.17 7.97 11.84
N ARG A 90 11.61 8.62 12.87
CA ARG A 90 10.16 8.73 13.07
C ARG A 90 9.48 9.64 12.05
N ARG A 91 10.24 10.53 11.40
CA ARG A 91 9.73 11.42 10.35
C ARG A 91 9.70 10.63 9.04
N GLY A 92 8.51 10.43 8.47
CA GLY A 92 8.36 9.75 7.19
C GLY A 92 9.20 10.41 6.11
N ARG A 93 10.11 9.64 5.50
CA ARG A 93 11.02 10.09 4.46
C ARG A 93 10.56 9.55 3.09
N PRO A 94 10.36 10.42 2.09
CA PRO A 94 10.08 9.98 0.73
C PRO A 94 11.33 9.36 0.10
N THR A 95 11.16 8.21 -0.54
CA THR A 95 12.23 7.52 -1.28
C THR A 95 11.63 6.65 -2.37
N LYS A 96 12.46 6.16 -3.30
CA LYS A 96 12.00 5.14 -4.25
C LYS A 96 11.96 3.78 -3.57
N LEU A 97 10.89 3.03 -3.76
CA LEU A 97 10.72 1.69 -3.20
C LEU A 97 11.92 0.79 -3.49
N ARG A 98 12.40 0.80 -4.74
CA ARG A 98 13.58 0.03 -5.16
C ARG A 98 14.82 0.41 -4.36
N ASN A 99 15.05 1.71 -4.13
CA ASN A 99 16.20 2.19 -3.37
C ASN A 99 16.09 1.78 -1.90
N PHE A 100 14.89 1.88 -1.31
CA PHE A 100 14.64 1.39 0.05
C PHE A 100 14.92 -0.12 0.18
N LEU A 101 14.37 -0.93 -0.73
CA LEU A 101 14.56 -2.38 -0.70
C LEU A 101 16.04 -2.77 -0.90
N LEU A 102 16.76 -2.06 -1.78
CA LEU A 102 18.20 -2.21 -1.96
C LEU A 102 18.98 -1.88 -0.67
N GLN A 103 18.59 -0.81 0.02
CA GLN A 103 19.24 -0.41 1.27
C GLN A 103 18.95 -1.40 2.40
N GLN A 104 17.71 -1.89 2.51
CA GLN A 104 17.28 -2.77 3.59
C GLN A 104 17.76 -4.22 3.42
N PHE A 105 17.69 -4.76 2.21
CA PHE A 105 17.94 -6.18 1.93
C PHE A 105 19.19 -6.45 1.10
N GLY A 106 19.87 -5.41 0.63
CA GLY A 106 21.03 -5.52 -0.25
C GLY A 106 20.67 -5.90 -1.70
N PRO A 107 21.67 -5.92 -2.60
CA PRO A 107 21.45 -6.14 -4.03
C PRO A 107 20.82 -7.50 -4.34
N ASN A 108 21.23 -8.55 -3.61
CA ASN A 108 20.82 -9.92 -3.90
C ASN A 108 19.33 -10.17 -3.60
N ALA A 109 18.82 -9.65 -2.48
CA ALA A 109 17.45 -9.94 -2.04
C ALA A 109 16.43 -8.83 -2.36
N SER A 110 16.88 -7.66 -2.80
CA SER A 110 16.00 -6.52 -3.11
C SER A 110 14.95 -6.81 -4.21
N HIS A 111 15.34 -7.58 -5.23
CA HIS A 111 14.44 -7.94 -6.33
C HIS A 111 13.33 -8.86 -5.83
N ASP A 112 13.69 -9.85 -5.01
CA ASP A 112 12.73 -10.79 -4.44
C ASP A 112 11.80 -10.10 -3.46
N ALA A 113 12.32 -9.18 -2.63
CA ALA A 113 11.50 -8.35 -1.73
C ALA A 113 10.48 -7.48 -2.49
N LEU A 114 10.85 -6.94 -3.66
CA LEU A 114 9.92 -6.22 -4.53
C LEU A 114 8.84 -7.17 -5.09
N GLY A 115 9.23 -8.37 -5.48
CA GLY A 115 8.31 -9.43 -5.91
C GLY A 115 7.30 -9.80 -4.81
N GLN A 116 7.78 -10.01 -3.58
CA GLN A 116 6.92 -10.31 -2.43
C GLN A 116 5.99 -9.14 -2.09
N THR A 117 6.49 -7.91 -2.14
CA THR A 117 5.66 -6.70 -1.94
C THR A 117 4.48 -6.68 -2.90
N LYS A 118 4.73 -6.90 -4.19
CA LYS A 118 3.67 -6.94 -5.22
C LYS A 118 2.71 -8.11 -5.00
N LYS A 119 3.23 -9.28 -4.63
CA LYS A 119 2.43 -10.48 -4.37
C LYS A 119 1.46 -10.27 -3.22
N VAL A 120 1.95 -9.79 -2.07
CA VAL A 120 1.17 -9.50 -0.87
C VAL A 120 0.04 -8.50 -1.17
N ILE A 121 0.34 -7.40 -1.87
CA ILE A 121 -0.67 -6.42 -2.27
C ILE A 121 -1.69 -7.04 -3.22
N GLY A 122 -1.24 -7.84 -4.19
CA GLY A 122 -2.10 -8.53 -5.15
C GLY A 122 -3.09 -9.49 -4.49
N GLU A 123 -2.62 -10.29 -3.52
CA GLU A 123 -3.46 -11.23 -2.75
C GLU A 123 -4.54 -10.49 -1.95
N VAL A 124 -4.17 -9.41 -1.27
CA VAL A 124 -5.12 -8.58 -0.50
C VAL A 124 -6.16 -7.93 -1.41
N LEU A 125 -5.75 -7.35 -2.55
CA LEU A 125 -6.67 -6.78 -3.53
C LEU A 125 -7.61 -7.84 -4.12
N GLN A 126 -7.09 -9.02 -4.42
CA GLN A 126 -7.87 -10.12 -4.97
C GLN A 126 -8.95 -10.59 -3.98
N ALA A 127 -8.62 -10.70 -2.69
CA ALA A 127 -9.57 -11.02 -1.64
C ALA A 127 -10.66 -9.94 -1.52
N ALA A 128 -10.28 -8.66 -1.56
CA ALA A 128 -11.21 -7.53 -1.50
C ALA A 128 -12.16 -7.46 -2.71
N VAL A 129 -11.69 -7.80 -3.91
CA VAL A 129 -12.53 -7.84 -5.12
C VAL A 129 -13.50 -9.03 -5.09
N SER A 130 -13.05 -10.19 -4.60
CA SER A 130 -13.85 -11.42 -4.58
C SER A 130 -15.09 -11.29 -3.70
N THR A 131 -15.02 -10.50 -2.64
CA THR A 131 -16.14 -10.24 -1.72
C THR A 131 -17.12 -9.18 -2.24
N ASN A 132 -16.66 -8.24 -3.06
CA ASN A 132 -17.53 -7.26 -3.74
C ASN A 132 -18.39 -7.87 -4.86
N GLN A 133 -18.14 -9.11 -5.30
CA GLN A 133 -18.88 -9.70 -6.42
C GLN A 133 -20.38 -9.93 -6.16
N LYS A 134 -20.82 -9.88 -4.89
CA LYS A 134 -22.24 -10.05 -4.53
C LYS A 134 -23.11 -8.81 -4.79
N GLN A 135 -22.53 -7.65 -5.10
CA GLN A 135 -23.31 -6.41 -5.28
C GLN A 135 -23.18 -5.85 -6.70
N GLN A 136 -24.33 -5.84 -7.39
CA GLN A 136 -24.71 -5.14 -8.63
C GLN A 136 -23.87 -5.29 -9.92
N PRO A 137 -24.54 -5.27 -11.10
CA PRO A 137 -23.87 -5.14 -12.38
C PRO A 137 -23.34 -3.71 -12.51
N PHE A 138 -22.14 -3.45 -12.00
CA PHE A 138 -21.47 -2.17 -12.21
C PHE A 138 -21.38 -1.89 -13.72
N SER A 139 -22.00 -0.78 -14.14
CA SER A 139 -21.78 -0.20 -15.46
C SER A 139 -20.27 -0.03 -15.66
N ARG A 140 -19.76 -0.37 -16.84
CA ARG A 140 -18.34 -0.22 -17.17
C ARG A 140 -17.96 1.26 -17.08
N CYS A 141 -17.38 1.67 -15.96
CA CYS A 141 -16.86 3.00 -15.77
C CYS A 141 -15.43 3.05 -16.32
N VAL A 142 -15.21 3.89 -17.34
CA VAL A 142 -13.91 4.05 -18.00
C VAL A 142 -12.94 4.91 -17.17
N LEU A 143 -13.47 5.75 -16.28
CA LEU A 143 -12.71 6.71 -15.46
C LEU A 143 -12.79 6.41 -13.96
N CYS A 144 -13.16 5.19 -13.58
CA CYS A 144 -13.18 4.81 -12.18
C CYS A 144 -11.80 4.32 -11.77
N PHE A 145 -11.17 5.06 -10.89
CA PHE A 145 -9.90 4.71 -10.28
C PHE A 145 -9.97 4.93 -8.78
N GLN A 146 -9.12 4.22 -8.06
CA GLN A 146 -8.93 4.40 -6.63
C GLN A 146 -7.44 4.37 -6.34
N LEU A 147 -6.91 5.44 -5.75
CA LEU A 147 -5.58 5.42 -5.18
C LEU A 147 -5.69 4.99 -3.71
N LEU A 148 -4.98 3.93 -3.35
CA LEU A 148 -4.95 3.32 -2.02
C LEU A 148 -3.59 3.53 -1.38
N THR A 149 -3.55 3.65 -0.06
CA THR A 149 -2.29 3.63 0.70
C THR A 149 -2.19 2.33 1.48
N PHE A 150 -1.16 1.54 1.22
CA PHE A 150 -0.85 0.33 1.97
C PHE A 150 0.33 0.61 2.91
N SER A 151 0.11 0.44 4.21
CA SER A 151 1.17 0.48 5.21
C SER A 151 1.72 -0.93 5.38
N LEU A 152 2.98 -1.11 4.98
CA LEU A 152 3.69 -2.38 5.01
C LEU A 152 4.70 -2.38 6.15
N LEU A 153 4.70 -3.45 6.95
CA LEU A 153 5.70 -3.66 7.99
C LEU A 153 6.79 -4.60 7.46
N PHE A 154 8.01 -4.08 7.32
CA PHE A 154 9.22 -4.86 7.08
C PHE A 154 9.99 -4.99 8.39
N SER A 155 10.29 -6.23 8.77
CA SER A 155 11.10 -6.56 9.94
C SER A 155 12.40 -7.22 9.47
N SER A 156 12.61 -8.50 9.80
CA SER A 156 13.74 -9.32 9.34
C SER A 156 13.43 -10.15 8.09
N SER A 157 12.19 -10.10 7.58
CA SER A 157 11.74 -10.86 6.42
C SER A 157 11.65 -9.99 5.16
N ILE A 158 11.90 -10.59 3.99
CA ILE A 158 11.66 -9.98 2.68
C ILE A 158 10.17 -9.87 2.34
N THR A 159 9.33 -10.65 3.02
CA THR A 159 7.87 -10.64 2.85
C THR A 159 7.27 -9.65 3.85
N PRO A 160 6.70 -8.52 3.39
CA PRO A 160 6.07 -7.56 4.28
C PRO A 160 4.72 -8.07 4.80
N LEU A 161 4.34 -7.59 5.98
CA LEU A 161 2.98 -7.73 6.51
C LEU A 161 2.17 -6.46 6.21
N VAL A 162 0.96 -6.59 5.66
CA VAL A 162 0.04 -5.44 5.51
C VAL A 162 -0.56 -5.12 6.86
N VAL A 163 -0.23 -3.95 7.42
CA VAL A 163 -0.74 -3.54 8.74
C VAL A 163 -1.86 -2.52 8.65
N GLN A 164 -2.00 -1.83 7.51
CA GLN A 164 -3.08 -0.88 7.28
C GLN A 164 -3.33 -0.70 5.79
N VAL A 165 -4.60 -0.55 5.41
CA VAL A 165 -5.01 -0.13 4.07
C VAL A 165 -5.98 1.04 4.21
N GLU A 166 -5.60 2.17 3.61
CA GLU A 166 -6.39 3.38 3.61
C GLU A 166 -6.94 3.63 2.21
N THR A 167 -8.27 3.78 2.13
CA THR A 167 -8.97 4.09 0.88
C THR A 167 -8.95 5.57 0.54
N GLU A 168 -8.85 6.41 1.56
CA GLU A 168 -8.54 7.82 1.37
C GLU A 168 -7.02 7.99 1.32
N LEU A 169 -6.55 8.90 0.48
CA LEU A 169 -5.14 9.31 0.48
C LEU A 169 -4.83 10.04 1.78
N THR A 170 -4.54 9.30 2.85
CA THR A 170 -4.03 9.90 4.06
C THR A 170 -2.51 9.89 4.00
N PHE A 171 -1.95 11.08 3.89
CA PHE A 171 -0.53 11.29 4.09
C PHE A 171 -0.25 11.51 5.57
N SER A 172 -0.89 10.75 6.45
CA SER A 172 -0.80 10.95 7.90
C SER A 172 0.62 10.68 8.45
N SER A 173 1.47 9.93 7.72
CA SER A 173 2.92 9.87 7.99
C SER A 173 3.69 11.11 7.53
N LEU A 174 3.10 11.86 6.59
CA LEU A 174 3.49 13.20 6.16
C LEU A 174 2.64 14.30 6.84
N SER A 175 2.02 14.04 8.02
CA SER A 175 1.15 15.00 8.74
C SER A 175 1.90 16.17 9.41
N GLY A 176 2.85 16.75 8.69
CA GLY A 176 3.61 17.92 9.10
C GLY A 176 3.62 18.87 7.92
N ASP A 177 3.24 20.09 8.18
CA ASP A 177 3.07 21.27 7.34
C ASP A 177 4.41 21.79 6.78
N THR A 178 5.28 20.88 6.35
CA THR A 178 6.55 21.19 5.70
C THR A 178 6.40 21.09 4.19
N PHE A 179 6.94 22.07 3.47
CA PHE A 179 6.96 22.16 2.01
C PHE A 179 7.26 20.84 1.29
N ASP A 180 8.30 20.10 1.72
CA ASP A 180 8.72 18.83 1.10
C ASP A 180 7.64 17.73 1.11
N ARG A 181 6.78 17.75 2.13
CA ARG A 181 5.68 16.79 2.28
C ARG A 181 4.55 17.09 1.32
N GLN A 182 4.26 18.38 1.14
CA GLN A 182 3.29 18.84 0.16
C GLN A 182 3.80 18.57 -1.27
N ILE A 183 5.08 18.81 -1.56
CA ILE A 183 5.70 18.44 -2.84
C ILE A 183 5.57 16.94 -3.12
N THR A 184 5.87 16.09 -2.14
CA THR A 184 5.78 14.63 -2.31
C THR A 184 4.35 14.21 -2.65
N LYS A 185 3.36 14.77 -1.95
CA LYS A 185 1.94 14.54 -2.22
C LYS A 185 1.55 14.98 -3.63
N ASP A 186 1.92 16.20 -3.99
CA ASP A 186 1.55 16.77 -5.29
C ASP A 186 2.21 15.99 -6.44
N GLY A 187 3.46 15.55 -6.26
CA GLY A 187 4.14 14.69 -7.23
C GLY A 187 3.47 13.32 -7.43
N ILE A 188 3.08 12.63 -6.35
CA ILE A 188 2.36 11.34 -6.46
C ILE A 188 1.02 11.52 -7.18
N LEU A 189 0.31 12.60 -6.89
CA LEU A 189 -0.96 12.93 -7.54
C LEU A 189 -0.77 13.25 -9.02
N GLU A 190 0.21 14.08 -9.34
CA GLU A 190 0.55 14.46 -10.70
C GLU A 190 0.92 13.23 -11.53
N ASP A 191 1.84 12.39 -11.05
CA ASP A 191 2.25 11.14 -11.71
C ASP A 191 1.06 10.20 -11.95
N THR A 192 0.19 10.08 -10.94
CA THR A 192 -1.02 9.25 -11.02
C THR A 192 -2.00 9.77 -12.07
N LEU A 193 -2.27 11.08 -12.07
CA LEU A 193 -3.18 11.70 -13.02
C LEU A 193 -2.63 11.62 -14.44
N HIS A 194 -1.35 11.93 -14.61
CA HIS A 194 -0.65 11.82 -15.90
C HIS A 194 -0.74 10.39 -16.45
N PHE A 195 -0.52 9.37 -15.60
CA PHE A 195 -0.69 7.97 -15.98
C PHE A 195 -2.12 7.64 -16.44
N LEU A 196 -3.14 8.12 -15.71
CA LEU A 196 -4.55 7.91 -16.06
C LEU A 196 -4.94 8.59 -17.37
N PHE A 197 -4.52 9.84 -17.59
CA PHE A 197 -4.89 10.60 -18.78
C PHE A 197 -4.19 10.11 -20.05
N LEU A 198 -2.90 9.77 -20.00
CA LEU A 198 -2.20 9.15 -21.14
C LEU A 198 -2.79 7.78 -21.51
N SER A 199 -3.22 7.02 -20.50
CA SER A 199 -3.91 5.73 -20.71
C SER A 199 -5.28 5.90 -21.37
N SER A 200 -5.90 7.09 -21.29
CA SER A 200 -7.18 7.39 -21.90
C SER A 200 -7.06 7.82 -23.38
N GLU A 201 -6.02 8.60 -23.72
CA GLU A 201 -5.76 9.04 -25.10
C GLU A 201 -5.47 7.85 -26.02
N THR A 202 -4.62 6.93 -25.57
CA THR A 202 -4.27 5.71 -26.31
C THR A 202 -5.47 4.77 -26.57
N GLN A 203 -6.51 4.78 -25.72
CA GLN A 203 -7.74 4.03 -25.97
C GLN A 203 -8.66 4.69 -27.01
N THR A 204 -8.64 6.02 -27.07
CA THR A 204 -9.44 6.78 -28.04
C THR A 204 -8.91 6.57 -29.46
N GLU A 205 -7.58 6.53 -29.61
CA GLU A 205 -6.89 6.28 -30.88
C GLU A 205 -7.11 4.83 -31.38
N ARG A 206 -7.02 3.82 -30.50
CA ARG A 206 -7.31 2.41 -30.85
C ARG A 206 -8.77 2.16 -31.25
N ARG A 207 -9.72 2.98 -30.78
CA ARG A 207 -11.13 2.92 -31.20
C ARG A 207 -11.36 3.53 -32.57
N GLN A 208 -10.59 4.54 -32.98
CA GLN A 208 -10.64 5.08 -34.33
C GLN A 208 -10.04 4.13 -35.37
N VAL A 209 -8.96 3.42 -35.03
CA VAL A 209 -8.31 2.47 -35.96
C VAL A 209 -9.14 1.21 -36.22
N ARG A 210 -10.03 0.81 -35.31
CA ARG A 210 -10.94 -0.36 -35.50
C ARG A 210 -12.25 -0.04 -36.24
N ARG A 211 -12.46 1.20 -36.67
CA ARG A 211 -13.65 1.65 -37.41
C ARG A 211 -13.38 2.00 -38.87
N GLN A 212 -12.20 1.68 -39.39
CA GLN A 212 -11.87 1.77 -40.82
C GLN A 212 -11.74 0.37 -41.41
#